data_AF-A0A520Y6N0-F1
#
_entry.id   AF-A0A520Y6N0-F1
#
_cell.length_a   1.000
_cell.length_b   1.000
_cell.length_c   1.000
_cell.angle_alpha   90.00
_cell.angle_beta   90.00
_cell.angle_gamma   90.00
#
_symmetry.space_group_name_H-M   'P 1'
#
loop_
_entity.id
_entity.type
_entity.pdbx_description
1 polymer ?
#
loop_
_entity_poly.entity_id
_entity_poly.type
_entity_poly.pdbx_seq_one_letter_code
_entity_poly.pdbx_strand_id
1 'polypeptide(L)'
;MSANPKRIAFFVLKLVFSVGMLVFIFQKVLRRDGAEELFGHLSDLRWSWVAAAVLMQLVAIGFSTVRWQRLLVGQGIFANWRFLGGSIMIARFWGAFTPGGFTGFGGWRIYDVAKHTGKTARATATIGVEM
;
A
#
# COMPACT_ATOMS: atom_id res chain seq x y z
N MET A 1 12.23 28.55 -7.02
CA MET A 1 11.37 28.25 -5.86
C MET A 1 12.24 28.30 -4.61
N SER A 2 12.29 29.42 -3.88
CA SER A 2 13.03 29.52 -2.62
C SER A 2 12.27 28.76 -1.53
N ALA A 3 12.85 27.67 -1.04
CA ALA A 3 12.22 26.87 0.00
C ALA A 3 12.19 27.65 1.32
N ASN A 4 10.99 27.84 1.88
CA ASN A 4 10.79 28.57 3.13
C ASN A 4 11.49 27.80 4.29
N PRO A 5 12.49 28.39 4.97
CA PRO A 5 13.33 27.69 5.95
C PRO A 5 12.53 27.12 7.12
N LYS A 6 11.39 27.75 7.48
CA LYS A 6 10.48 27.25 8.53
C LYS A 6 9.81 25.92 8.12
N ARG A 7 9.48 25.74 6.84
CA ARG A 7 8.91 24.49 6.32
C ARG A 7 9.94 23.37 6.27
N ILE A 8 11.18 23.68 5.91
CA ILE A 8 12.28 22.71 5.91
C ILE A 8 12.57 22.26 7.34
N ALA A 9 12.68 23.19 8.29
CA ALA A 9 12.92 22.87 9.70
C ALA A 9 11.82 21.96 10.28
N PHE A 10 10.55 22.24 9.99
CA PHE A 10 9.44 21.39 10.42
C PHE A 10 9.48 19.99 9.77
N PHE A 11 9.82 19.90 8.49
CA PHE A 11 9.98 18.62 7.79
C PHE A 11 11.12 17.79 8.37
N VAL A 12 12.28 18.42 8.60
CA VAL A 12 13.45 17.77 9.22
C VAL A 12 13.13 17.30 10.64
N LEU A 13 12.46 18.12 11.45
CA LEU A 13 12.03 17.73 12.80
C LEU A 13 11.13 16.49 12.76
N LYS A 14 10.14 16.47 11.86
CA LYS A 14 9.23 15.33 11.70
C LYS A 14 9.97 14.08 11.22
N LEU A 15 10.95 14.25 10.33
CA LEU A 15 11.76 13.15 9.81
C LEU A 15 12.65 12.58 10.93
N VAL A 16 13.36 13.43 11.67
CA VAL A 16 14.19 13.03 12.82
C VAL A 16 13.35 12.35 13.89
N PHE A 17 12.17 12.89 14.21
CA PHE A 17 11.27 12.25 15.17
C PHE A 17 10.78 10.88 14.69
N SER A 18 10.38 10.76 13.42
CA SER A 18 9.91 9.49 12.85
C SER A 18 11.02 8.43 12.82
N VAL A 19 12.22 8.80 12.35
CA VAL A 19 13.38 7.91 12.30
C VAL A 19 13.85 7.57 13.72
N GLY A 20 13.92 8.55 14.62
CA GLY A 20 14.31 8.35 16.01
C GLY A 20 13.36 7.42 16.77
N MET A 21 12.04 7.57 16.56
CA MET A 21 11.03 6.67 17.12
C MET A 21 11.19 5.25 16.57
N LEU A 22 11.45 5.10 15.27
CA LEU A 22 11.65 3.80 14.63
C LEU A 22 12.89 3.09 15.17
N VAL A 23 14.00 3.81 15.32
CA VAL A 23 15.24 3.30 15.94
C VAL A 23 15.00 2.95 17.41
N PHE A 24 14.27 3.77 18.16
CA PHE A 24 13.95 3.50 19.56
C PHE A 24 13.10 2.24 19.72
N ILE A 25 12.10 2.03 18.85
CA ILE A 25 11.30 0.80 18.84
C ILE A 25 12.18 -0.40 18.51
N PHE A 26 13.01 -0.31 17.47
CA PHE A 26 13.93 -1.39 17.10
C PHE A 26 14.88 -1.76 18.23
N GLN A 27 15.48 -0.77 18.89
CA GLN A 27 16.36 -1.00 20.04
C GLN A 27 15.59 -1.59 21.23
N LYS A 28 14.36 -1.14 21.48
CA LYS A 28 13.54 -1.63 22.60
C LYS A 28 13.06 -3.06 22.36
N VAL A 29 12.67 -3.41 21.14
CA VAL A 29 12.26 -4.77 20.75
C VAL A 29 13.47 -5.70 20.77
N LEU A 30 14.58 -5.32 20.14
CA LEU A 30 15.78 -6.16 20.08
C LEU A 30 16.39 -6.41 21.47
N ARG A 31 16.28 -5.43 22.38
CA ARG A 31 16.76 -5.54 23.76
C ARG A 31 15.79 -6.29 24.68
N ARG A 32 14.52 -6.45 24.30
CA ARG A 32 13.52 -7.18 25.08
C ARG A 32 13.43 -8.64 24.67
N ASP A 33 13.52 -8.93 23.38
CA ASP A 33 13.25 -10.26 22.83
C ASP A 33 14.53 -10.98 22.34
N GLY A 34 15.69 -10.31 22.25
CA GLY A 34 16.95 -10.92 21.82
C GLY A 34 16.94 -11.42 20.37
N ALA A 35 18.03 -11.24 19.62
CA ALA A 35 18.08 -11.72 18.24
C ALA A 35 17.92 -13.26 18.17
N GLU A 36 18.43 -13.98 19.17
CA GLU A 36 18.43 -15.45 19.20
C GLU A 36 17.04 -16.06 19.42
N GLU A 37 16.19 -15.43 20.24
CA GLU A 37 14.81 -15.88 20.50
C GLU A 37 13.91 -15.65 19.27
N LEU A 38 14.13 -14.56 18.51
CA LEU A 38 13.46 -14.33 17.23
C LEU A 38 13.79 -15.42 16.19
N PHE A 39 15.05 -15.86 16.10
CA PHE A 39 15.44 -16.96 15.21
C PHE A 39 14.88 -18.30 15.68
N GLY A 40 14.77 -18.53 17.00
CA GLY A 40 14.12 -19.70 17.58
C GLY A 40 12.61 -19.76 17.29
N HIS A 41 11.91 -18.63 17.32
CA HIS A 41 10.50 -18.58 16.92
C HIS A 41 10.30 -18.71 15.41
N LEU A 42 11.30 -18.31 14.60
CA LEU A 42 11.28 -18.50 13.15
C LEU A 42 11.44 -19.98 12.76
N SER A 43 12.20 -20.76 13.54
CA SER A 43 12.39 -22.20 13.28
C SER A 43 11.20 -23.04 13.75
N ASP A 44 10.47 -22.60 14.76
CA ASP A 44 9.23 -23.23 15.24
C ASP A 44 7.97 -22.77 14.47
N LEU A 45 8.18 -22.02 13.37
CA LEU A 45 7.12 -21.43 12.59
C LEU A 45 6.32 -22.51 11.85
N ARG A 46 5.10 -22.72 12.32
CA ARG A 46 4.15 -23.64 11.69
C ARG A 46 3.73 -23.11 10.32
N TRP A 47 4.25 -23.72 9.25
CA TRP A 47 3.95 -23.39 7.85
C TRP A 47 2.45 -23.34 7.51
N SER A 48 1.60 -24.07 8.24
CA SER A 48 0.14 -24.01 8.10
C SER A 48 -0.42 -22.61 8.38
N TRP A 49 0.12 -21.90 9.38
CA TRP A 49 -0.30 -20.55 9.73
C TRP A 49 0.22 -19.52 8.75
N VAL A 50 1.44 -19.72 8.22
CA VAL A 50 1.98 -18.90 7.13
C VAL A 50 1.09 -19.02 5.89
N ALA A 51 0.75 -20.24 5.50
CA ALA A 51 -0.14 -20.51 4.37
C ALA A 51 -1.53 -19.89 4.58
N ALA A 52 -2.10 -20.01 5.80
CA ALA A 52 -3.39 -19.40 6.13
C ALA A 52 -3.33 -17.86 6.05
N ALA A 53 -2.26 -17.23 6.55
CA ALA A 53 -2.08 -15.79 6.47
C ALA A 53 -1.94 -15.31 5.02
N VAL A 54 -1.17 -16.04 4.19
CA VAL A 54 -1.04 -15.76 2.76
C VAL A 54 -2.38 -15.90 2.05
N LEU A 55 -3.13 -16.98 2.30
CA LEU A 55 -4.45 -17.20 1.70
C LEU A 55 -5.44 -16.12 2.12
N MET A 56 -5.48 -15.75 3.40
CA MET A 56 -6.31 -14.66 3.89
C MET A 56 -5.99 -13.35 3.16
N GLN A 57 -4.70 -13.03 3.00
CA GLN A 57 -4.28 -11.83 2.29
C GLN A 57 -4.67 -11.87 0.81
N LEU A 58 -4.54 -13.02 0.14
CA LEU A 58 -4.96 -13.20 -1.26
C LEU A 58 -6.48 -13.04 -1.42
N VAL A 59 -7.27 -13.58 -0.49
CA VAL A 59 -8.74 -13.43 -0.48
C VAL A 59 -9.13 -11.96 -0.28
N ALA A 60 -8.47 -11.25 0.64
CA ALA A 60 -8.70 -9.82 0.84
C ALA A 60 -8.38 -9.00 -0.42
N ILE A 61 -7.30 -9.33 -1.13
CA ILE A 61 -6.96 -8.71 -2.42
C ILE A 61 -8.00 -9.04 -3.48
N GLY A 62 -8.50 -10.28 -3.50
CA GLY A 62 -9.59 -10.71 -4.37
C GLY A 62 -10.84 -9.83 -4.18
N PHE A 63 -11.32 -9.69 -2.95
CA PHE A 63 -12.47 -8.83 -2.64
C PHE A 63 -12.24 -7.36 -3.01
N SER A 64 -11.04 -6.84 -2.76
CA SER A 64 -10.67 -5.48 -3.17
C SER A 64 -10.73 -5.30 -4.69
N THR A 65 -10.33 -6.32 -5.45
CA THR A 65 -10.41 -6.34 -6.92
C THR A 65 -11.85 -6.39 -7.41
N VAL A 66 -12.70 -7.25 -6.82
CA VAL A 66 -14.14 -7.31 -7.14
C VAL A 66 -14.79 -5.95 -6.90
N ARG A 67 -14.54 -5.35 -5.73
CA ARG A 67 -15.09 -4.05 -5.35
C ARG A 67 -14.73 -2.98 -6.38
N TRP A 68 -13.45 -2.91 -6.74
CA TRP A 68 -12.96 -1.95 -7.73
C TRP A 68 -13.58 -2.15 -9.11
N GLN A 69 -13.69 -3.40 -9.56
CA GLN A 69 -14.35 -3.70 -10.83
C GLN A 69 -15.81 -3.22 -10.83
N ARG A 70 -16.55 -3.48 -9.76
CA ARG A 70 -17.96 -3.04 -9.63
C ARG A 70 -18.08 -1.52 -9.68
N LEU A 71 -17.17 -0.80 -9.03
CA LEU A 71 -17.14 0.67 -9.09
C LEU A 71 -16.83 1.18 -10.51
N LEU A 72 -15.87 0.58 -11.21
CA LEU A 72 -15.55 0.93 -12.60
C LEU A 72 -16.72 0.65 -13.56
N VAL A 73 -17.41 -0.48 -13.39
CA VAL A 73 -18.61 -0.81 -14.17
C VAL A 73 -19.71 0.23 -13.94
N GLY A 74 -19.89 0.69 -12.69
CA GLY A 74 -20.81 1.79 -12.36
C GLY A 74 -20.49 3.12 -13.07
N GLN A 75 -19.25 3.30 -13.54
CA GLN A 75 -18.82 4.47 -14.31
C GLN A 75 -18.76 4.24 -15.83
N GLY A 76 -19.25 3.09 -16.29
CA GLY A 76 -19.26 2.68 -17.69
C GLY A 76 -17.88 2.26 -18.21
N ILE A 77 -16.99 1.80 -17.32
CA ILE A 77 -15.67 1.26 -17.66
C ILE A 77 -15.67 -0.26 -17.45
N PHE A 78 -15.72 -1.00 -18.55
CA PHE A 78 -15.66 -2.46 -18.55
C PHE A 78 -14.22 -2.92 -18.76
N ALA A 79 -13.43 -2.98 -17.69
CA ALA A 79 -12.06 -3.48 -17.73
C ALA A 79 -11.99 -5.00 -17.46
N ASN A 80 -11.07 -5.69 -18.15
CA ASN A 80 -10.89 -7.13 -18.03
C ASN A 80 -10.30 -7.51 -16.65
N TRP A 81 -10.80 -8.60 -16.06
CA TRP A 81 -10.40 -9.09 -14.74
C TRP A 81 -8.91 -9.34 -14.59
N ARG A 82 -8.27 -9.91 -15.63
CA ARG A 82 -6.82 -10.20 -15.62
C ARG A 82 -5.99 -8.92 -15.59
N PHE A 83 -6.46 -7.88 -16.28
CA PHE A 83 -5.80 -6.57 -16.26
C PHE A 83 -5.95 -5.89 -14.90
N LEU A 84 -7.16 -5.89 -14.33
CA LEU A 84 -7.43 -5.29 -13.01
C LEU A 84 -6.65 -5.97 -11.89
N GLY A 85 -6.54 -7.30 -11.92
CA GLY A 85 -5.74 -8.06 -10.97
C GLY A 85 -4.24 -7.73 -11.06
N GLY A 86 -3.68 -7.59 -12.25
CA GLY A 86 -2.30 -7.15 -12.42
C GLY A 86 -2.09 -5.71 -11.93
N SER A 87 -3.00 -4.81 -12.31
CA SER A 87 -2.96 -3.40 -11.93
C SER A 87 -3.03 -3.21 -10.41
N ILE A 88 -3.87 -3.98 -9.70
CA ILE A 88 -3.98 -3.88 -8.23
C ILE A 88 -2.72 -4.36 -7.54
N MET A 89 -2.05 -5.40 -8.04
CA MET A 89 -0.79 -5.87 -7.45
C MET A 89 0.32 -4.84 -7.62
N ILE A 90 0.43 -4.22 -8.81
CA ILE A 90 1.40 -3.14 -9.06
C ILE A 90 1.07 -1.92 -8.20
N ALA A 91 -0.20 -1.56 -8.07
CA ALA A 91 -0.66 -0.49 -7.20
C ALA A 91 -0.33 -0.76 -5.72
N ARG A 92 -0.47 -2.00 -5.24
CA ARG A 92 -0.10 -2.39 -3.87
C ARG A 92 1.40 -2.31 -3.64
N PHE A 93 2.20 -2.73 -4.62
CA PHE A 93 3.65 -2.57 -4.58
C PHE A 93 4.02 -1.09 -4.42
N TRP A 94 3.53 -0.22 -5.31
CA TRP A 94 3.81 1.21 -5.21
C TRP A 94 3.24 1.85 -3.94
N GLY A 95 2.06 1.42 -3.49
CA GLY A 95 1.45 1.86 -2.24
C GLY A 95 2.26 1.50 -1.00
N ALA A 96 3.07 0.44 -1.04
CA ALA A 96 3.97 0.08 0.06
C ALA A 96 5.23 0.97 0.09
N PHE A 97 5.70 1.45 -1.07
CA PHE A 97 6.93 2.24 -1.18
C PHE A 97 6.71 3.75 -1.23
N THR A 98 5.49 4.22 -1.50
CA THR A 98 5.19 5.65 -1.60
C THR A 98 4.37 6.16 -0.40
N PRO A 99 4.76 7.28 0.23
CA PRO A 99 3.94 7.91 1.26
C PRO A 99 2.70 8.53 0.61
N GLY A 100 1.54 7.88 0.78
CA GLY A 100 0.24 8.42 0.39
C GLY A 100 -0.64 7.41 -0.34
N GLY A 101 -1.82 7.11 0.24
CA GLY A 101 -2.81 6.24 -0.39
C GLY A 101 -3.28 6.73 -1.77
N PHE A 102 -3.20 8.04 -2.03
CA PHE A 102 -3.58 8.66 -3.30
C PHE A 102 -2.46 8.69 -4.34
N THR A 103 -1.20 8.76 -3.92
CA THR A 103 -0.04 8.84 -4.84
C THR A 103 0.50 7.46 -5.25
N GLY A 104 0.41 6.48 -4.35
CA GLY A 104 0.84 5.11 -4.61
C GLY A 104 -0.27 4.23 -5.13
N PHE A 105 -1.09 3.73 -4.21
CA PHE A 105 -2.12 2.73 -4.50
C PHE A 105 -3.22 3.30 -5.41
N GLY A 106 -3.75 4.48 -5.05
CA GLY A 106 -4.77 5.13 -5.85
C GLY A 106 -4.21 5.70 -7.17
N GLY A 107 -3.06 6.37 -7.10
CA GLY A 107 -2.45 7.02 -8.24
C GLY A 107 -2.15 6.07 -9.39
N TRP A 108 -1.62 4.88 -9.09
CA TRP A 108 -1.37 3.87 -10.11
C TRP A 108 -2.65 3.34 -10.76
N ARG A 109 -3.69 3.07 -9.97
CA ARG A 109 -4.99 2.60 -10.49
C ARG A 109 -5.67 3.64 -11.37
N ILE A 110 -5.55 4.93 -11.03
CA ILE A 110 -6.04 6.03 -11.88
C ILE A 110 -5.22 6.09 -13.17
N TYR A 111 -3.88 6.08 -13.08
CA TYR A 111 -3.00 6.17 -14.23
C TYR A 111 -3.22 5.01 -15.22
N ASP A 112 -3.30 3.78 -14.71
CA ASP A 112 -3.39 2.58 -15.52
C ASP A 112 -4.77 2.48 -16.20
N VAL A 113 -5.86 2.76 -15.48
CA VAL A 113 -7.21 2.83 -16.07
C VAL A 113 -7.32 4.00 -17.05
N ALA A 114 -6.77 5.16 -16.73
CA ALA A 114 -6.76 6.34 -17.60
C ALA A 114 -5.98 6.09 -18.90
N LYS A 115 -4.82 5.44 -18.83
CA LYS A 115 -4.01 5.09 -20.00
C LYS A 115 -4.68 4.03 -20.87
N HIS A 116 -5.37 3.08 -20.26
CA HIS A 116 -6.02 1.99 -21.01
C HIS A 116 -7.38 2.37 -21.61
N THR A 117 -8.09 3.35 -21.04
CA THR A 117 -9.45 3.74 -21.49
C THR A 117 -9.61 5.18 -21.93
N GLY A 118 -8.60 6.03 -21.76
CA GLY A 118 -8.63 7.46 -22.11
C GLY A 118 -9.52 8.32 -21.19
N LYS A 119 -10.16 7.74 -20.17
CA LYS A 119 -11.17 8.41 -19.32
C LYS A 119 -10.62 8.76 -17.93
N THR A 120 -9.65 9.68 -17.89
CA THR A 120 -8.98 10.18 -16.67
C THR A 120 -9.94 10.69 -15.59
N ALA A 121 -10.92 11.53 -15.95
CA ALA A 121 -11.83 12.16 -14.99
C ALA A 121 -12.73 11.13 -14.25
N ARG A 122 -13.16 10.07 -14.93
CA ARG A 122 -13.97 9.00 -14.33
C ARG A 122 -13.10 8.11 -13.43
N ALA A 123 -11.93 7.69 -13.91
CA ALA A 123 -10.99 6.92 -13.10
C ALA A 123 -10.64 7.61 -11.76
N THR A 124 -10.41 8.93 -11.77
CA THR A 124 -10.17 9.73 -10.56
C THR A 124 -11.40 9.79 -9.65
N ALA A 125 -12.60 9.98 -10.21
CA ALA A 125 -13.85 9.98 -9.43
C ALA A 125 -14.11 8.64 -8.74
N THR A 126 -13.67 7.51 -9.32
CA THR A 126 -13.80 6.18 -8.70
C THR A 126 -13.02 6.09 -7.38
N ILE A 127 -11.81 6.69 -7.34
CA ILE A 127 -10.99 6.70 -6.12
C ILE A 127 -11.52 7.67 -5.09
N GLY A 128 -12.04 8.81 -5.51
CA GLY A 128 -12.69 9.76 -4.60
C GLY A 128 -13.89 9.17 -3.86
N VAL A 129 -14.59 8.20 -4.45
CA VAL A 129 -15.70 7.46 -3.80
C VAL A 129 -15.20 6.30 -2.93
N GLU A 130 -13.99 5.80 -3.18
CA GLU A 130 -13.41 4.66 -2.46
C GLU A 130 -12.71 5.07 -1.15
N MET A 131 -12.30 6.33 -1.03
CA MET A 131 -11.67 6.92 0.17
C MET A 131 -12.70 7.39 1.19
#